data_AF-A0A536X2Z7-F1
#
_entry.id   AF-A0A536X2Z7-F1
#
_cell.length_a   1.000
_cell.length_b   1.000
_cell.length_c   1.000
_cell.angle_alpha   90.00
_cell.angle_beta   90.00
_cell.angle_gamma   90.00
#
_symmetry.space_group_name_H-M   'P 1'
#
loop_
_entity.id
_entity.type
_entity.pdbx_description
1 polymer ?
#
loop_
_entity_poly.entity_id
_entity_poly.type
_entity_poly.pdbx_seq_one_letter_code
_entity_poly.pdbx_strand_id
1 'polypeptide(L)'
;MIPPKHHDVIVIGAGFAGLGMAIRLKLARRHDFVIIEQNSGVGGTWHANRYPGAACDIPSLLYSFSFAPQPHWTRTFPAQHEIESYLNDCAASFGVTPHLRLRTRVTGLEWSDSAQHWIVRAQDRAGEPLQWTARVVVGATGGLSRPAMPDLPGLADFAGAVMHTARWQAEVPLASKRIGVVGTGASAVQLVPQLVNTAARVVLFQRTPAWVLPKHDRPI
;
A
#
# COMPACT_ATOMS: atom_id res chain seq x y z
N MET A 1 -0.89 6.73 33.95
CA MET A 1 -1.09 6.24 32.57
C MET A 1 -2.25 7.00 31.96
N ILE A 2 -2.07 7.55 30.75
CA ILE A 2 -3.18 8.15 30.00
C ILE A 2 -4.12 7.00 29.59
N PRO A 3 -5.43 7.07 29.89
CA PRO A 3 -6.35 6.01 29.53
C PRO A 3 -6.39 5.80 28.01
N PRO A 4 -6.52 4.54 27.53
CA PRO A 4 -6.55 4.26 26.10
C PRO A 4 -7.77 4.94 25.46
N LYS A 5 -7.56 5.58 24.31
CA LYS A 5 -8.64 6.28 23.61
C LYS A 5 -9.64 5.26 23.06
N HIS A 6 -10.92 5.42 23.40
CA HIS A 6 -12.02 4.57 22.91
C HIS A 6 -12.61 5.13 21.62
N HIS A 7 -13.02 4.22 20.71
CA HIS A 7 -13.72 4.54 19.47
C HIS A 7 -14.80 3.50 19.16
N ASP A 8 -15.89 3.90 18.52
CA ASP A 8 -16.89 2.93 18.05
C ASP A 8 -16.31 1.95 17.03
N VAL A 9 -15.51 2.44 16.07
CA VAL A 9 -14.89 1.65 15.01
C VAL A 9 -13.40 1.98 14.85
N ILE A 10 -12.55 0.95 14.83
CA ILE A 10 -11.15 1.07 14.38
C ILE A 10 -11.01 0.36 13.03
N VAL A 11 -10.48 1.07 12.05
CA VAL A 11 -10.12 0.52 10.73
C VAL A 11 -8.60 0.38 10.66
N ILE A 12 -8.10 -0.79 10.29
CA ILE A 12 -6.66 -1.07 10.21
C ILE A 12 -6.24 -1.12 8.75
N GLY A 13 -5.49 -0.10 8.31
CA GLY A 13 -5.05 0.10 6.94
C GLY A 13 -5.83 1.22 6.23
N ALA A 14 -5.12 2.05 5.47
CA ALA A 14 -5.64 3.19 4.71
C ALA A 14 -5.45 3.01 3.20
N GLY A 15 -5.59 1.78 2.70
CA GLY A 15 -5.77 1.48 1.27
C GLY A 15 -7.24 1.61 0.83
N PHE A 16 -7.57 1.15 -0.38
CA PHE A 16 -8.94 1.15 -0.92
C PHE A 16 -9.99 0.62 0.08
N ALA A 17 -9.76 -0.54 0.70
CA ALA A 17 -10.72 -1.13 1.63
C ALA A 17 -10.96 -0.24 2.86
N GLY A 18 -9.88 0.30 3.45
CA GLY A 18 -9.98 1.11 4.67
C GLY A 18 -10.58 2.50 4.42
N LEU A 19 -10.16 3.16 3.33
CA LEU A 19 -10.75 4.42 2.91
C LEU A 19 -12.22 4.25 2.51
N GLY A 20 -12.54 3.19 1.75
CA GLY A 20 -13.91 2.86 1.40
C GLY A 20 -14.80 2.69 2.64
N MET A 21 -14.33 1.92 3.64
CA MET A 21 -15.04 1.77 4.90
C MET A 21 -15.25 3.11 5.61
N ALA A 22 -14.20 3.92 5.75
CA ALA A 22 -14.27 5.22 6.41
C ALA A 22 -15.22 6.19 5.71
N ILE A 23 -15.19 6.24 4.37
CA ILE A 23 -16.12 7.07 3.58
C ILE A 23 -17.55 6.61 3.79
N ARG A 24 -17.81 5.29 3.83
CA ARG A 24 -19.16 4.76 4.11
C ARG A 24 -19.62 5.11 5.53
N LEU A 25 -18.74 5.11 6.53
CA LEU A 25 -19.06 5.59 7.88
C LEU A 25 -19.45 7.07 7.87
N LYS A 26 -18.68 7.92 7.19
CA LYS A 26 -18.96 9.36 7.04
C LYS A 26 -20.32 9.60 6.37
N LEU A 27 -20.59 8.92 5.26
CA LEU A 27 -21.87 9.02 4.54
C LEU A 27 -23.05 8.53 5.38
N ALA A 28 -22.83 7.56 6.26
CA ALA A 28 -23.82 7.08 7.23
C ALA A 28 -23.91 7.94 8.50
N ARG A 29 -23.26 9.11 8.54
CA ARG A 29 -23.20 10.02 9.71
C ARG A 29 -22.64 9.38 10.98
N ARG A 30 -21.75 8.39 10.82
CA ARG A 30 -21.00 7.76 11.91
C ARG A 30 -19.60 8.34 11.93
N HIS A 31 -19.31 9.14 12.94
CA HIS A 31 -18.08 9.94 13.00
C HIS A 31 -17.09 9.47 14.07
N ASP A 32 -17.50 8.61 14.99
CA ASP A 32 -16.58 8.05 15.97
C ASP A 32 -15.82 6.84 15.39
N PHE A 33 -14.79 7.14 14.61
CA PHE A 33 -13.86 6.12 14.13
C PHE A 33 -12.46 6.68 13.96
N VAL A 34 -11.49 5.77 13.95
CA VAL A 34 -10.09 6.05 13.62
C VAL A 34 -9.56 5.03 12.63
N ILE A 35 -8.70 5.48 11.73
CA ILE A 35 -7.98 4.63 10.79
C ILE A 35 -6.52 4.59 11.22
N ILE A 36 -5.97 3.40 11.46
CA ILE A 36 -4.57 3.22 11.84
C ILE A 36 -3.81 2.68 10.63
N GLU A 37 -2.76 3.40 10.21
CA GLU A 37 -1.97 3.07 9.02
C GLU A 37 -0.47 3.14 9.34
N GLN A 38 0.25 2.08 8.97
CA GLN A 38 1.69 1.96 9.24
C GLN A 38 2.54 2.88 8.35
N ASN A 39 2.06 3.18 7.15
CA ASN A 39 2.78 4.02 6.20
C ASN A 39 2.62 5.52 6.50
N SER A 40 3.44 6.32 5.82
CA SER A 40 3.45 7.78 5.93
C SER A 40 2.29 8.49 5.23
N GLY A 41 1.49 7.76 4.45
CA GLY A 41 0.37 8.29 3.68
C GLY A 41 -0.68 7.22 3.38
N VAL A 42 -1.79 7.65 2.80
CA VAL A 42 -2.87 6.76 2.37
C VAL A 42 -2.57 6.18 0.99
N GLY A 43 -3.26 5.10 0.63
CA GLY A 43 -3.15 4.45 -0.68
C GLY A 43 -2.86 2.95 -0.61
N GLY A 44 -2.36 2.46 0.53
CA GLY A 44 -2.03 1.06 0.73
C GLY A 44 -1.02 0.57 -0.31
N THR A 45 -1.43 -0.39 -1.16
CA THR A 45 -0.63 -0.88 -2.30
C THR A 45 -0.06 0.26 -3.13
N TRP A 46 -0.88 1.29 -3.40
CA TRP A 46 -0.50 2.41 -4.25
C TRP A 46 0.41 3.41 -3.53
N HIS A 47 0.44 3.43 -2.21
CA HIS A 47 1.44 4.23 -1.48
C HIS A 47 2.81 3.52 -1.45
N ALA A 48 2.80 2.19 -1.34
CA ALA A 48 4.01 1.40 -1.12
C ALA A 48 4.78 1.07 -2.42
N ASN A 49 4.09 0.81 -3.53
CA ASN A 49 4.70 0.28 -4.75
C ASN A 49 5.14 1.37 -5.72
N ARG A 50 6.24 2.06 -5.41
CA ARG A 50 6.77 3.19 -6.21
C ARG A 50 7.86 2.81 -7.22
N TYR A 51 7.97 1.54 -7.58
CA TYR A 51 8.96 1.11 -8.56
C TYR A 51 8.62 1.63 -9.97
N PRO A 52 9.61 1.86 -10.85
CA PRO A 52 9.38 2.33 -12.21
C PRO A 52 8.41 1.43 -12.98
N GLY A 53 7.40 2.03 -13.61
CA GLY A 53 6.41 1.32 -14.41
C GLY A 53 5.24 0.72 -13.61
N ALA A 54 5.20 0.89 -12.28
CA ALA A 54 4.08 0.45 -11.46
C ALA A 54 2.75 1.04 -11.97
N ALA A 55 1.82 0.16 -12.36
CA ALA A 55 0.51 0.52 -12.89
C ALA A 55 -0.53 -0.56 -12.58
N CYS A 56 -1.82 -0.19 -12.62
CA CYS A 56 -2.91 -1.15 -12.48
C CYS A 56 -3.04 -2.02 -13.73
N ASP A 57 -3.47 -3.27 -13.55
CA ASP A 57 -3.83 -4.21 -14.61
C ASP A 57 -5.32 -4.15 -14.97
N ILE A 58 -6.12 -3.40 -14.19
CA ILE A 58 -7.54 -3.14 -14.43
C ILE A 58 -7.70 -1.82 -15.22
N PRO A 59 -8.61 -1.74 -16.20
CA PRO A 59 -8.95 -0.50 -16.88
C PRO A 59 -9.34 0.61 -15.91
N SER A 60 -8.86 1.83 -16.15
CA SER A 60 -9.00 2.98 -15.27
C SER A 60 -10.45 3.30 -14.88
N LEU A 61 -11.37 3.20 -15.85
CA LEU A 61 -12.82 3.39 -15.66
C LEU A 61 -13.44 2.41 -14.65
N LEU A 62 -12.79 1.28 -14.37
CA LEU A 62 -13.26 0.25 -13.44
C LEU A 62 -12.50 0.26 -12.11
N TYR A 63 -11.44 1.08 -11.98
CA TYR A 63 -10.53 1.06 -10.85
C TYR A 63 -10.62 2.34 -9.99
N SER A 64 -11.86 2.73 -9.70
CA SER A 64 -12.22 3.79 -8.76
C SER A 64 -13.42 3.34 -7.90
N PHE A 65 -13.67 3.99 -6.77
CA PHE A 65 -14.90 3.78 -6.03
C PHE A 65 -16.11 4.15 -6.90
N SER A 66 -17.14 3.31 -6.91
CA SER A 66 -18.36 3.55 -7.68
C SER A 66 -19.14 4.80 -7.26
N PHE A 67 -18.96 5.25 -6.01
CA PHE A 67 -19.55 6.48 -5.47
C PHE A 67 -18.65 7.73 -5.63
N ALA A 68 -17.44 7.56 -6.16
CA ALA A 68 -16.48 8.63 -6.38
C ALA A 68 -15.64 8.33 -7.64
N PRO A 69 -16.26 8.33 -8.83
CA PRO A 69 -15.54 8.06 -10.07
C PRO A 69 -14.46 9.12 -10.32
N GLN A 70 -13.36 8.72 -10.97
CA GLN A 70 -12.29 9.63 -11.37
C GLN A 70 -12.40 9.94 -12.87
N PRO A 71 -12.79 11.16 -13.27
CA PRO A 71 -12.96 11.53 -14.67
C PRO A 71 -11.65 11.88 -15.39
N HIS A 72 -10.54 12.07 -14.67
CA HIS A 72 -9.29 12.62 -15.22
C HIS A 72 -8.15 11.60 -15.35
N TRP A 73 -8.47 10.32 -15.51
CA TRP A 73 -7.44 9.33 -15.84
C TRP A 73 -6.76 9.67 -17.16
N THR A 74 -5.43 9.71 -17.17
CA THR A 74 -4.70 10.06 -18.39
C THR A 74 -4.54 8.89 -19.36
N ARG A 75 -4.73 7.65 -18.88
CA ARG A 75 -4.48 6.42 -19.63
C ARG A 75 -5.52 5.33 -19.34
N THR A 76 -5.61 4.36 -20.25
CA THR A 76 -6.49 3.20 -20.13
C THR A 76 -6.15 2.36 -18.89
N PHE A 77 -4.87 2.28 -18.52
CA PHE A 77 -4.45 1.64 -17.29
C PHE A 77 -3.65 2.63 -16.43
N PRO A 78 -4.20 3.06 -15.27
CA PRO A 78 -3.67 4.18 -14.54
C PRO A 78 -2.33 3.83 -13.89
N ALA A 79 -1.41 4.79 -13.89
CA ALA A 79 -0.13 4.65 -13.23
C ALA A 79 -0.31 4.71 -11.70
N GLN A 80 0.64 4.17 -10.95
CA GLN A 80 0.57 4.15 -9.48
C GLN A 80 0.32 5.53 -8.87
N HIS A 81 1.00 6.57 -9.38
CA HIS A 81 0.90 7.92 -8.83
C HIS A 81 -0.50 8.53 -9.02
N GLU A 82 -1.18 8.25 -10.14
CA GLU A 82 -2.55 8.73 -10.37
C GLU A 82 -3.52 8.09 -9.38
N ILE A 83 -3.36 6.80 -9.11
CA ILE A 83 -4.22 6.07 -8.18
C ILE A 83 -3.96 6.51 -6.74
N GLU A 84 -2.69 6.72 -6.38
CA GLU A 84 -2.35 7.30 -5.08
C GLU A 84 -2.95 8.70 -4.92
N SER A 85 -2.84 9.58 -5.93
CA SER A 85 -3.46 10.91 -5.90
C SER A 85 -4.96 10.81 -5.70
N TYR A 86 -5.64 9.98 -6.51
CA TYR A 86 -7.07 9.72 -6.40
C TYR A 86 -7.52 9.32 -4.98
N LEU A 87 -6.76 8.44 -4.31
CA LEU A 87 -7.09 8.01 -2.95
C LEU A 87 -6.84 9.11 -1.90
N ASN A 88 -5.81 9.94 -2.10
CA ASN A 88 -5.59 11.13 -1.26
C ASN A 88 -6.72 12.15 -1.44
N ASP A 89 -7.15 12.40 -2.68
CA ASP A 89 -8.26 13.29 -3.00
C ASP A 89 -9.55 12.78 -2.35
N CYS A 90 -9.85 11.48 -2.46
CA CYS A 90 -10.99 10.88 -1.75
C CYS A 90 -10.91 11.08 -0.23
N ALA A 91 -9.74 10.86 0.37
CA ALA A 91 -9.59 11.05 1.82
C ALA A 91 -9.86 12.51 2.24
N ALA A 92 -9.42 13.49 1.43
CA ALA A 92 -9.67 14.90 1.66
C ALA A 92 -11.15 15.28 1.43
N SER A 93 -11.70 14.99 0.25
CA SER A 93 -13.05 15.40 -0.17
C SER A 93 -14.16 14.83 0.71
N PHE A 94 -13.99 13.61 1.23
CA PHE A 94 -14.96 13.00 2.15
C PHE A 94 -14.67 13.29 3.63
N GLY A 95 -13.68 14.15 3.94
CA GLY A 95 -13.35 14.55 5.30
C GLY A 95 -12.88 13.41 6.19
N VAL A 96 -12.11 12.48 5.61
CA VAL A 96 -11.52 11.32 6.30
C VAL A 96 -10.18 11.68 6.96
N THR A 97 -9.44 12.65 6.43
CA THR A 97 -8.10 13.04 6.90
C THR A 97 -7.97 13.20 8.43
N PRO A 98 -8.91 13.86 9.15
CA PRO A 98 -8.81 14.00 10.62
C PRO A 98 -8.83 12.67 11.41
N HIS A 99 -9.37 11.62 10.79
CA HIS A 99 -9.52 10.29 11.38
C HIS A 99 -8.28 9.40 11.16
N LEU A 100 -7.30 9.84 10.37
CA LEU A 100 -6.08 9.07 10.09
C LEU A 100 -5.08 9.15 11.25
N ARG A 101 -4.47 8.02 11.56
CA ARG A 101 -3.27 7.88 12.39
C ARG A 101 -2.23 7.14 11.57
N LEU A 102 -1.46 7.92 10.82
CA LEU A 102 -0.38 7.45 9.95
C LEU A 102 0.86 7.09 10.78
N ARG A 103 1.83 6.42 10.17
CA ARG A 103 3.09 5.98 10.82
C ARG A 103 2.84 5.20 12.13
N THR A 104 1.75 4.46 12.18
CA THR A 104 1.31 3.71 13.37
C THR A 104 1.01 2.27 12.96
N ARG A 105 1.77 1.33 13.51
CA ARG A 105 1.65 -0.10 13.18
C ARG A 105 0.88 -0.83 14.25
N VAL A 106 -0.27 -1.40 13.91
CA VAL A 106 -0.97 -2.34 14.81
C VAL A 106 -0.13 -3.61 14.98
N THR A 107 0.08 -4.01 16.22
CA THR A 107 0.89 -5.16 16.62
C THR A 107 0.05 -6.29 17.21
N GLY A 108 -1.16 -6.00 17.72
CA GLY A 108 -2.05 -7.03 18.26
C GLY A 108 -3.47 -6.55 18.47
N LEU A 109 -4.38 -7.53 18.49
CA LEU A 109 -5.80 -7.36 18.79
C LEU A 109 -6.18 -8.39 19.85
N GLU A 110 -6.96 -7.97 20.83
CA GLU A 110 -7.44 -8.82 21.91
C GLU A 110 -8.87 -8.44 22.26
N TRP A 111 -9.75 -9.43 22.39
CA TRP A 111 -11.11 -9.20 22.87
C TRP A 111 -11.13 -9.26 24.40
N SER A 112 -11.80 -8.30 25.04
CA SER A 112 -12.04 -8.31 26.48
C SER A 112 -13.48 -8.71 26.77
N ASP A 113 -13.70 -9.90 27.34
CA ASP A 113 -15.03 -10.36 27.72
C ASP A 113 -15.65 -9.54 28.85
N SER A 114 -14.84 -9.00 29.77
CA SER A 114 -15.35 -8.17 30.87
C SER A 114 -15.78 -6.79 30.39
N ALA A 115 -15.04 -6.19 29.47
CA ALA A 115 -15.31 -4.85 28.95
C ALA A 115 -16.15 -4.83 27.66
N GLN A 116 -16.37 -6.00 27.04
CA GLN A 116 -17.13 -6.19 25.80
C GLN A 116 -16.61 -5.30 24.66
N HIS A 117 -15.29 -5.20 24.52
CA HIS A 117 -14.64 -4.46 23.44
C HIS A 117 -13.31 -5.08 23.02
N TRP A 118 -12.80 -4.65 21.87
CA TRP A 118 -11.45 -4.93 21.42
C TRP A 118 -10.45 -3.99 22.08
N ILE A 119 -9.31 -4.54 22.49
CA ILE A 119 -8.08 -3.84 22.83
C ILE A 119 -7.17 -3.91 21.59
N VAL A 120 -6.75 -2.74 21.09
CA VAL A 120 -5.89 -2.62 19.92
C VAL A 120 -4.53 -2.10 20.34
N ARG A 121 -3.51 -2.96 20.25
CA ARG A 121 -2.11 -2.62 20.53
C ARG A 121 -1.42 -2.18 19.25
N ALA A 122 -0.65 -1.10 19.33
CA ALA A 122 0.11 -0.59 18.21
C ALA A 122 1.43 0.02 18.69
N GLN A 123 2.25 0.42 17.73
CA GLN A 123 3.48 1.17 17.95
C GLN A 123 3.55 2.35 16.98
N ASP A 124 4.09 3.47 17.43
CA ASP A 124 4.41 4.58 16.54
C ASP A 124 5.71 4.33 15.74
N ARG A 125 6.21 5.35 15.04
CA ARG A 125 7.46 5.25 14.27
C ARG A 125 8.70 5.03 15.14
N ALA A 126 8.72 5.54 16.37
CA ALA A 126 9.82 5.36 17.31
C ALA A 126 9.78 3.98 17.99
N GLY A 127 8.67 3.25 17.84
CA GLY A 127 8.45 1.97 18.51
C GLY A 127 7.72 2.13 19.84
N GLU A 128 7.30 3.34 20.20
CA GLU A 128 6.61 3.60 21.45
C GLU A 128 5.22 2.94 21.43
N PRO A 129 4.85 2.24 22.52
CA PRO A 129 3.59 1.52 22.58
C PRO A 129 2.40 2.49 22.62
N LEU A 130 1.42 2.22 21.77
CA LEU A 130 0.13 2.91 21.72
C LEU A 130 -1.00 1.90 21.93
N GLN A 131 -2.10 2.37 22.51
CA GLN A 131 -3.27 1.53 22.73
C GLN A 131 -4.57 2.30 22.48
N TRP A 132 -5.50 1.63 21.82
CA TRP A 132 -6.90 2.04 21.71
C TRP A 132 -7.82 0.93 22.18
N THR A 133 -9.08 1.27 22.40
CA THR A 133 -10.15 0.28 22.52
C THR A 133 -11.26 0.57 21.52
N ALA A 134 -11.97 -0.45 21.05
CA ALA A 134 -13.13 -0.25 20.17
C ALA A 134 -14.16 -1.35 20.23
N ARG A 135 -15.41 -1.00 19.94
CA ARG A 135 -16.49 -1.99 19.83
C ARG A 135 -16.32 -2.87 18.59
N VAL A 136 -15.89 -2.27 17.48
CA VAL A 136 -15.70 -2.96 16.19
C VAL A 136 -14.30 -2.69 15.65
N VAL A 137 -13.64 -3.74 15.15
CA VAL A 137 -12.38 -3.64 14.40
C VAL A 137 -12.60 -4.14 12.98
N VAL A 138 -12.19 -3.34 11.99
CA VAL A 138 -12.23 -3.67 10.57
C VAL A 138 -10.81 -3.91 10.05
N GLY A 139 -10.50 -5.15 9.68
CA GLY A 139 -9.22 -5.52 9.09
C GLY A 139 -9.15 -5.18 7.61
N ALA A 140 -8.52 -4.06 7.27
CA ALA A 140 -8.28 -3.59 5.90
C ALA A 140 -6.78 -3.63 5.52
N THR A 141 -6.07 -4.65 6.02
CA THR A 141 -4.59 -4.74 5.99
C THR A 141 -3.98 -5.06 4.62
N GLY A 142 -4.82 -5.44 3.65
CA GLY A 142 -4.41 -5.83 2.29
C GLY A 142 -3.72 -7.20 2.22
N GLY A 143 -3.98 -7.96 1.15
CA GLY A 143 -3.43 -9.31 0.97
C GLY A 143 -1.96 -9.37 0.51
N LEU A 144 -1.43 -8.28 -0.07
CA LEU A 144 -0.11 -8.23 -0.72
C LEU A 144 0.77 -7.10 -0.13
N SER A 145 0.68 -6.85 1.18
CA SER A 145 1.31 -5.70 1.85
C SER A 145 2.66 -5.99 2.52
N ARG A 146 2.98 -7.27 2.75
CA ARG A 146 4.24 -7.73 3.38
C ARG A 146 5.19 -8.29 2.31
N PRO A 147 6.27 -7.58 1.95
CA PRO A 147 7.25 -8.10 1.01
C PRO A 147 7.94 -9.34 1.58
N ALA A 148 8.14 -10.35 0.74
CA ALA A 148 8.87 -11.56 1.10
C ALA A 148 10.23 -11.53 0.37
N MET A 149 11.30 -11.43 1.13
CA MET A 149 12.65 -11.55 0.57
C MET A 149 12.93 -13.03 0.29
N PRO A 150 13.54 -13.37 -0.86
CA PRO A 150 13.94 -14.74 -1.12
C PRO A 150 15.07 -15.14 -0.18
N ASP A 151 15.01 -16.35 0.34
CA ASP A 151 16.09 -16.94 1.13
C ASP A 151 17.20 -17.42 0.17
N LEU A 152 18.19 -16.55 -0.04
CA LEU A 152 19.32 -16.79 -0.94
C LEU A 152 20.62 -16.78 -0.13
N PRO A 153 21.39 -17.89 -0.12
CA PRO A 153 22.69 -17.93 0.53
C PRO A 153 23.61 -16.80 0.04
N GLY A 154 24.20 -16.06 0.97
CA GLY A 154 25.11 -14.94 0.68
C GLY A 154 24.44 -13.62 0.28
N LEU A 155 23.09 -13.53 0.26
CA LEU A 155 22.40 -12.27 -0.08
C LEU A 155 22.72 -11.14 0.90
N ALA A 156 22.89 -11.46 2.20
CA ALA A 156 23.26 -10.49 3.22
C ALA A 156 24.68 -9.92 3.03
N ASP A 157 25.56 -10.68 2.38
CA ASP A 157 26.95 -10.29 2.11
C ASP A 157 27.13 -9.60 0.75
N PHE A 158 26.04 -9.43 -0.01
CA PHE A 158 26.09 -8.77 -1.31
C PHE A 158 26.44 -7.29 -1.12
N ALA A 159 27.61 -6.89 -1.61
CA ALA A 159 28.14 -5.52 -1.46
C ALA A 159 27.34 -4.44 -2.25
N GLY A 160 26.44 -4.86 -3.15
CA GLY A 160 25.58 -3.93 -3.89
C GLY A 160 24.27 -3.62 -3.18
N ALA A 161 23.53 -2.65 -3.71
CA ALA A 161 22.19 -2.35 -3.20
C ALA A 161 21.22 -3.53 -3.41
N VAL A 162 20.51 -3.91 -2.35
CA VAL A 162 19.42 -4.90 -2.39
C VAL A 162 18.13 -4.18 -2.01
N MET A 163 17.11 -4.32 -2.85
CA MET A 163 15.79 -3.74 -2.59
C MET A 163 14.66 -4.61 -3.14
N HIS A 164 13.49 -4.52 -2.52
CA HIS A 164 12.25 -5.17 -2.96
C HIS A 164 11.37 -4.13 -3.67
N THR A 165 10.65 -4.51 -4.73
CA THR A 165 9.80 -3.58 -5.51
C THR A 165 8.76 -2.82 -4.66
N ALA A 166 8.14 -3.51 -3.70
CA ALA A 166 7.24 -2.90 -2.70
C ALA A 166 7.91 -2.02 -1.62
N ARG A 167 9.25 -1.87 -1.63
CA ARG A 167 10.06 -1.01 -0.76
C ARG A 167 11.15 -0.33 -1.60
N TRP A 168 10.72 0.26 -2.71
CA TRP A 168 11.61 0.85 -3.70
C TRP A 168 12.44 2.00 -3.10
N GLN A 169 13.75 2.00 -3.37
CA GLN A 169 14.71 3.01 -2.92
C GLN A 169 15.07 3.89 -4.13
N ALA A 170 14.40 5.03 -4.27
CA ALA A 170 14.53 5.90 -5.44
C ALA A 170 15.91 6.58 -5.54
N GLU A 171 16.61 6.67 -4.41
CA GLU A 171 17.95 7.22 -4.25
C GLU A 171 19.06 6.32 -4.82
N VAL A 172 18.77 5.03 -5.07
CA VAL A 172 19.76 4.11 -5.61
C VAL A 172 19.95 4.37 -7.11
N PRO A 173 21.17 4.76 -7.55
CA PRO A 173 21.41 5.07 -8.95
C PRO A 173 21.34 3.80 -9.81
N LEU A 174 20.50 3.82 -10.84
CA LEU A 174 20.32 2.71 -11.77
C LEU A 174 21.21 2.83 -13.02
N ALA A 175 21.54 4.05 -13.42
CA ALA A 175 22.32 4.33 -14.62
C ALA A 175 23.70 3.66 -14.56
N SER A 176 24.12 3.06 -15.67
CA SER A 176 25.40 2.36 -15.80
C SER A 176 25.60 1.15 -14.87
N LYS A 177 24.58 0.74 -14.11
CA LYS A 177 24.67 -0.43 -13.23
C LYS A 177 24.37 -1.73 -13.97
N ARG A 178 24.91 -2.82 -13.45
CA ARG A 178 24.52 -4.19 -13.79
C ARG A 178 23.52 -4.65 -12.74
N ILE A 179 22.27 -4.84 -13.13
CA ILE A 179 21.15 -5.09 -12.21
C ILE A 179 20.67 -6.53 -12.39
N GLY A 180 20.56 -7.26 -11.28
CA GLY A 180 19.87 -8.54 -11.20
C GLY A 180 18.42 -8.35 -10.75
N VAL A 181 17.46 -8.98 -11.42
CA VAL A 181 16.05 -8.99 -11.04
C VAL A 181 15.64 -10.43 -10.75
N VAL A 182 15.22 -10.71 -9.52
CA VAL A 182 14.77 -12.04 -9.09
C VAL A 182 13.24 -12.08 -9.08
N GLY A 183 12.68 -12.99 -9.88
CA GLY A 183 11.23 -13.17 -10.02
C GLY A 183 10.67 -12.57 -11.31
N THR A 184 9.57 -13.16 -11.78
CA THR A 184 8.97 -12.92 -13.11
C THR A 184 7.46 -12.69 -13.04
N GLY A 185 6.95 -12.31 -11.86
CA GLY A 185 5.55 -11.92 -11.69
C GLY A 185 5.22 -10.54 -12.26
N ALA A 186 4.00 -10.06 -12.00
CA ALA A 186 3.49 -8.79 -12.55
C ALA A 186 4.43 -7.59 -12.32
N SER A 187 5.03 -7.46 -11.13
CA SER A 187 5.98 -6.38 -10.85
C SER A 187 7.21 -6.42 -11.76
N ALA A 188 7.75 -7.60 -12.06
CA ALA A 188 8.91 -7.74 -12.94
C ALA A 188 8.55 -7.42 -14.39
N VAL A 189 7.36 -7.86 -14.85
CA VAL A 189 6.86 -7.55 -16.20
C VAL A 189 6.76 -6.03 -16.42
N GLN A 190 6.40 -5.26 -15.38
CA GLN A 190 6.35 -3.80 -15.44
C GLN A 190 7.72 -3.14 -15.27
N LEU A 191 8.55 -3.63 -14.35
CA LEU A 191 9.83 -3.01 -13.98
C LEU A 191 10.96 -3.27 -14.99
N VAL A 192 11.09 -4.51 -15.47
CA VAL A 192 12.22 -4.92 -16.33
C VAL A 192 12.34 -4.05 -17.59
N PRO A 193 11.25 -3.76 -18.33
CA PRO A 193 11.32 -2.86 -19.48
C PRO A 193 11.85 -1.46 -19.13
N GLN A 194 11.52 -0.93 -17.94
CA GLN A 194 12.02 0.36 -17.48
C GLN A 194 13.53 0.29 -17.17
N LEU A 195 13.97 -0.79 -16.52
CA LEU A 195 15.38 -0.99 -16.19
C LEU A 195 16.26 -1.16 -17.43
N VAL A 196 15.80 -1.87 -18.46
CA VAL A 196 16.57 -2.08 -19.70
C VAL A 196 16.88 -0.76 -20.41
N ASN A 197 16.00 0.24 -20.26
CA ASN A 197 16.20 1.57 -20.86
C ASN A 197 17.19 2.45 -20.08
N THR A 198 17.64 2.05 -18.88
CA THR A 198 18.45 2.90 -17.98
C THR A 198 19.75 2.22 -17.52
N ALA A 199 19.71 0.93 -17.21
CA ALA A 199 20.84 0.18 -16.68
C ALA A 199 21.83 -0.22 -17.79
N ALA A 200 23.10 -0.43 -17.45
CA ALA A 200 24.09 -0.96 -18.41
C ALA A 200 23.80 -2.42 -18.78
N ARG A 201 23.25 -3.20 -17.84
CA ARG A 201 22.85 -4.59 -18.08
C ARG A 201 21.75 -4.98 -17.10
N VAL A 202 20.74 -5.67 -17.58
CA VAL A 202 19.71 -6.30 -16.74
C VAL A 202 19.81 -7.82 -16.90
N VAL A 203 19.84 -8.55 -15.78
CA VAL A 203 19.81 -10.02 -15.76
C VAL A 203 18.57 -10.45 -14.99
N LEU A 204 17.67 -11.16 -15.67
CA LEU A 204 16.42 -11.66 -15.09
C LEU A 204 16.57 -13.11 -14.65
N PHE A 205 16.42 -13.37 -13.35
CA PHE A 205 16.44 -14.71 -12.77
C PHE A 205 15.01 -15.24 -12.66
N GLN A 206 14.65 -16.14 -13.59
CA GLN A 206 13.33 -16.74 -13.68
C GLN A 206 13.32 -18.15 -13.09
N ARG A 207 12.41 -18.40 -12.14
CA ARG A 207 12.10 -19.75 -11.67
C ARG A 207 10.96 -20.37 -12.45
N THR A 208 9.84 -19.65 -12.58
CA THR A 208 8.65 -20.10 -13.29
C THR A 208 8.18 -18.98 -14.21
N PRO A 209 8.03 -19.21 -15.52
CA PRO A 209 7.54 -18.18 -16.44
C PRO A 209 6.09 -17.80 -16.12
N ALA A 210 5.77 -16.51 -16.24
CA ALA A 210 4.40 -16.03 -16.22
C ALA A 210 3.81 -16.05 -17.64
N TRP A 211 2.49 -16.27 -17.74
CA TRP A 211 1.76 -16.00 -18.97
C TRP A 211 1.57 -14.49 -19.11
N VAL A 212 2.15 -13.91 -20.17
CA VAL A 212 2.11 -12.47 -20.41
C VAL A 212 1.27 -12.21 -21.65
N LEU A 213 0.24 -11.38 -21.50
CA LEU A 213 -0.63 -10.93 -22.59
C LEU A 213 -0.33 -9.46 -22.92
N PRO A 214 -0.54 -9.04 -24.18
CA PRO A 214 -0.46 -7.63 -24.55
C PRO A 214 -1.42 -6.77 -23.73
N LYS A 215 -0.87 -5.75 -23.08
CA LYS A 215 -1.64 -4.71 -22.39
C LYS A 215 -1.77 -3.52 -23.33
N HIS A 216 -2.96 -3.33 -23.90
CA HIS A 216 -3.26 -2.27 -24.88
C HIS A 216 -3.41 -0.90 -24.21
N ASP A 217 -2.35 -0.44 -23.55
CA ASP A 217 -2.34 0.83 -22.84
C ASP A 217 -2.17 2.02 -23.80
N ARG A 218 -3.04 3.01 -23.65
CA ARG A 218 -3.11 4.21 -24.50
C ARG A 218 -3.60 5.42 -23.71
N PRO A 219 -3.23 6.65 -24.10
CA PRO A 219 -3.87 7.87 -23.61
C PRO A 219 -5.40 7.82 -23.80
N ILE A 220 -6.14 8.46 -22.88
CA ILE A 220 -7.58 8.68 -22.97
C ILE A 220 -7.85 10.08 -23.49
#